data_AF-I0GRH8-F1
#
_entry.id   AF-I0GRH8-F1
#
_cell.length_a   1.000
_cell.length_b   1.000
_cell.length_c   1.000
_cell.angle_alpha   90.00
_cell.angle_beta   90.00
_cell.angle_gamma   90.00
#
_symmetry.space_group_name_H-M   'P 1'
#
loop_
_entity.id
_entity.type
_entity.pdbx_description
1 polymer ?
#
loop_
_entity_poly.entity_id
_entity_poly.type
_entity_poly.pdbx_seq_one_letter_code
_entity_poly.pdbx_strand_id
1 'polypeptide(L)'
;MIRKDGTIERGRPEWAIGSHAYGENSHTIGIHLSGDFSAVEPTAEQIDRCGALVADICERYGIPFDRAHIVGHGELMSTDCPGDNLQALLDDGTIVGKAIFYYNQSHGIEDMSEAPQEQDDSKQAGRGAERFNTVDAVPDWAKPTVEKMIGKGLLQGNGESLDLSLDMLRVFVINDRAGLYS
;
A
#
# COMPACT_ATOMS: atom_id res chain seq x y z
N MET A 1 3.25 20.72 -2.45
CA MET A 1 1.80 20.82 -2.71
C MET A 1 1.50 20.04 -3.97
N ILE A 2 0.50 19.18 -3.95
CA ILE A 2 0.06 18.38 -5.10
C ILE A 2 -1.26 18.98 -5.59
N ARG A 3 -1.26 19.54 -6.80
CA ARG A 3 -2.46 20.10 -7.45
C ARG A 3 -3.38 18.98 -7.94
N LYS A 4 -4.63 19.33 -8.29
CA LYS A 4 -5.64 18.38 -8.79
C LYS A 4 -5.21 17.65 -10.07
N ASP A 5 -4.37 18.29 -10.88
CA ASP A 5 -3.78 17.76 -12.11
C ASP A 5 -2.47 16.99 -11.88
N GLY A 6 -2.10 16.72 -10.63
CA GLY A 6 -0.89 15.99 -10.28
C GLY A 6 0.38 16.82 -10.21
N THR A 7 0.34 18.09 -10.58
CA THR A 7 1.53 18.95 -10.53
C THR A 7 2.03 19.05 -9.09
N ILE A 8 3.27 18.62 -8.86
CA ILE A 8 3.95 18.75 -7.58
C ILE A 8 4.68 20.09 -7.56
N GLU A 9 4.17 21.02 -6.77
CA GLU A 9 4.84 22.26 -6.46
C GLU A 9 5.62 22.09 -5.17
N ARG A 10 6.94 22.21 -5.25
CA ARG A 10 7.77 22.25 -4.06
C ARG A 10 7.38 23.50 -3.24
N GLY A 11 7.12 23.31 -1.95
CA GLY A 11 6.93 24.42 -1.02
C GLY A 11 8.27 25.08 -0.71
N ARG A 12 8.69 25.09 0.56
CA ARG A 12 10.03 25.56 0.91
C ARG A 12 11.11 24.54 0.49
N PRO A 13 12.32 24.99 0.15
CA PRO A 13 13.45 24.08 -0.06
C PRO A 13 13.81 23.34 1.23
N GLU A 14 14.34 22.12 1.12
CA GLU A 14 14.63 21.18 2.23
C GLU A 14 15.51 21.74 3.37
N TRP A 15 16.26 22.82 3.12
CA TRP A 15 17.10 23.49 4.12
C TRP A 15 16.40 24.62 4.89
N ALA A 16 15.13 24.92 4.59
CA ALA A 16 14.39 26.02 5.20
C ALA A 16 13.29 25.54 6.16
N ILE A 17 13.45 25.86 7.44
CA ILE A 17 12.47 25.62 8.52
C ILE A 17 11.11 26.18 8.09
N GLY A 18 10.11 25.30 7.98
CA GLY A 18 8.71 25.66 7.71
C GLY A 18 8.03 26.27 8.93
N SER A 19 6.93 27.01 8.71
CA SER A 19 6.15 27.70 9.74
C SER A 19 4.72 27.15 9.84
N HIS A 20 4.55 25.84 9.77
CA HIS A 20 3.22 25.21 9.65
C HIS A 20 2.80 24.40 10.89
N ALA A 21 3.73 24.04 11.78
CA ALA A 21 3.44 23.55 13.13
C ALA A 21 4.42 24.16 14.13
N TYR A 22 3.94 24.73 15.23
CA TYR A 22 4.81 25.35 16.24
C TYR A 22 5.42 24.25 17.13
N GLY A 23 6.63 23.78 16.80
CA GLY A 23 7.42 22.86 17.66
C GLY A 23 7.90 21.55 17.02
N GLU A 24 7.30 21.09 15.91
CA GLU A 24 7.56 19.74 15.35
C GLU A 24 8.32 19.74 14.00
N ASN A 25 8.66 20.91 13.45
CA ASN A 25 9.20 21.05 12.08
C ASN A 25 10.66 20.57 11.91
N SER A 26 11.30 20.07 12.96
CA SER A 26 12.68 19.56 12.88
C SER A 26 12.77 18.08 12.52
N HIS A 27 11.63 17.36 12.46
CA HIS A 27 11.62 15.91 12.23
C HIS A 27 10.45 15.38 11.37
N THR A 28 9.63 16.25 10.75
CA THR A 28 8.51 15.83 9.89
C THR A 28 8.54 16.55 8.53
N ILE A 29 8.08 15.86 7.48
CA ILE A 29 7.93 16.43 6.13
C ILE A 29 6.44 16.48 5.78
N GLY A 30 5.88 17.68 5.68
CA GLY A 30 4.46 17.88 5.34
C GLY A 30 4.20 17.83 3.84
N ILE A 31 3.32 16.93 3.40
CA ILE A 31 2.79 16.86 2.03
C ILE A 31 1.37 17.42 2.00
N HIS A 32 1.14 18.49 1.23
CA HIS A 32 -0.18 19.12 1.10
C HIS A 32 -0.83 18.76 -0.24
N LEU A 33 -2.01 18.16 -0.22
CA LEU A 33 -2.83 17.93 -1.42
C LEU A 33 -3.88 19.04 -1.52
N SER A 34 -4.03 19.63 -2.71
CA SER A 34 -4.97 20.73 -2.94
C SER A 34 -6.42 20.20 -3.01
N GLY A 35 -7.20 20.43 -1.96
CA GLY A 35 -8.61 20.09 -1.92
C GLY A 35 -9.20 20.20 -0.52
N ASP A 36 -10.53 20.11 -0.44
CA ASP A 36 -11.25 19.89 0.81
C ASP A 36 -11.74 18.44 0.82
N PHE A 37 -10.94 17.55 1.41
CA PHE A 37 -11.22 16.12 1.38
C PHE A 37 -12.21 15.66 2.45
N SER A 38 -12.84 16.59 3.18
CA SER A 38 -14.07 16.29 3.92
C SER A 38 -15.28 16.18 2.97
N ALA A 39 -15.24 16.87 1.82
CA ALA A 39 -16.35 16.97 0.89
C ALA A 39 -16.15 16.19 -0.42
N VAL A 40 -14.90 15.98 -0.84
CA VAL A 40 -14.59 15.34 -2.12
C VAL A 40 -13.45 14.32 -1.98
N GLU A 41 -13.43 13.31 -2.83
CA GLU A 41 -12.30 12.39 -2.93
C GLU A 41 -11.10 13.06 -3.64
N PRO A 42 -9.85 12.75 -3.23
CA PRO A 42 -8.66 13.10 -4.02
C PRO A 42 -8.72 12.50 -5.43
N THR A 43 -8.21 13.21 -6.44
CA THR A 43 -8.17 12.66 -7.80
C THR A 43 -7.20 11.50 -7.91
N ALA A 44 -7.42 10.58 -8.86
CA ALA A 44 -6.50 9.47 -9.12
C ALA A 44 -5.05 9.94 -9.32
N GLU A 45 -4.87 11.04 -10.06
CA GLU A 45 -3.55 11.66 -10.28
C GLU A 45 -2.97 12.22 -8.97
N GLN A 46 -3.77 12.82 -8.07
CA GLN A 46 -3.28 13.27 -6.76
C GLN A 46 -2.80 12.11 -5.90
N ILE A 47 -3.57 11.01 -5.86
CA ILE A 47 -3.24 9.81 -5.11
C ILE A 47 -1.94 9.21 -5.64
N ASP A 48 -1.81 9.14 -6.96
CA ASP A 48 -0.68 8.56 -7.65
C ASP A 48 0.62 9.35 -7.41
N ARG A 49 0.56 10.68 -7.58
CA ARG A 49 1.67 11.59 -7.31
C ARG A 49 2.03 11.67 -5.84
N CYS A 50 1.06 11.52 -4.94
CA CYS A 50 1.30 11.41 -3.51
C CYS A 50 2.14 10.16 -3.20
N GLY A 51 1.74 9.00 -3.72
CA GLY A 51 2.49 7.76 -3.56
C GLY A 51 3.94 7.87 -4.07
N ALA A 52 4.13 8.39 -5.28
CA ALA A 52 5.48 8.59 -5.85
C ALA A 52 6.35 9.54 -5.01
N LEU A 53 5.76 10.62 -4.48
CA LEU A 53 6.47 11.56 -3.63
C LEU A 53 6.82 10.96 -2.26
N VAL A 54 5.91 10.17 -1.67
CA VAL A 54 6.17 9.44 -0.42
C VAL A 54 7.29 8.41 -0.63
N ALA A 55 7.29 7.68 -1.75
CA ALA A 55 8.37 6.76 -2.12
C ALA A 55 9.75 7.43 -2.07
N ASP A 56 9.90 8.53 -2.80
CA ASP A 56 11.14 9.30 -2.90
C ASP A 56 11.57 9.92 -1.56
N ILE A 57 10.63 10.43 -0.76
CA ILE A 57 10.96 10.98 0.57
C ILE A 57 11.42 9.86 1.52
N CYS A 58 10.66 8.77 1.61
CA CYS A 58 10.99 7.68 2.52
C CYS A 58 12.33 7.04 2.17
N GLU A 59 12.62 6.85 0.89
CA GLU A 59 13.92 6.37 0.42
C GLU A 59 15.05 7.31 0.81
N ARG A 60 14.94 8.62 0.50
CA ARG A 60 16.00 9.61 0.76
C ARG A 60 16.35 9.74 2.24
N TYR A 61 15.39 9.51 3.14
CA TYR A 61 15.56 9.68 4.57
C TYR A 61 15.55 8.37 5.37
N GLY A 62 15.45 7.21 4.71
CA GLY A 62 15.40 5.90 5.38
C GLY A 62 14.18 5.70 6.26
N ILE A 63 13.03 6.28 5.89
CA ILE A 63 11.77 6.19 6.64
C ILE A 63 11.03 4.91 6.22
N PRO A 64 10.56 4.08 7.16
CA PRO A 64 9.75 2.90 6.84
C PRO A 64 8.44 3.24 6.10
N PHE A 65 8.05 2.39 5.16
CA PHE A 65 6.77 2.48 4.44
C PHE A 65 5.62 1.88 5.28
N ASP A 66 5.27 2.53 6.38
CA ASP A 66 4.20 2.07 7.27
C ASP A 66 3.34 3.23 7.82
N ARG A 67 2.22 2.86 8.46
CA ARG A 67 1.28 3.80 9.08
C ARG A 67 1.80 4.45 10.36
N ALA A 68 2.92 3.97 10.93
CA ALA A 68 3.53 4.63 12.07
C ALA A 68 4.34 5.87 11.65
N HIS A 69 4.79 5.93 10.39
CA HIS A 69 5.62 7.01 9.87
C HIS A 69 4.94 7.87 8.79
N ILE A 70 4.06 7.27 7.99
CA ILE A 70 3.19 7.99 7.06
C ILE A 70 1.89 8.20 7.82
N VAL A 71 1.49 9.44 8.11
CA VAL A 71 0.30 9.73 8.92
C VAL A 71 -0.44 10.96 8.39
N GLY A 72 -1.75 11.01 8.64
CA GLY A 72 -2.58 12.18 8.46
C GLY A 72 -2.29 13.24 9.52
N HIS A 73 -2.56 14.50 9.21
CA HIS A 73 -2.24 15.62 10.11
C HIS A 73 -3.03 15.53 11.43
N GLY A 74 -4.28 15.06 11.38
CA GLY A 74 -5.16 14.85 12.52
C GLY A 74 -4.68 13.77 13.49
N GLU A 75 -3.75 12.91 13.07
CA GLU A 75 -3.14 11.89 13.92
C GLU A 75 -2.03 12.48 14.81
N LEU A 76 -1.48 13.65 14.45
CA LEU A 76 -0.43 14.35 15.19
C LEU A 76 -0.97 15.47 16.07
N MET A 77 -2.08 16.10 15.67
CA MET A 77 -2.71 17.19 16.42
C MET A 77 -4.20 17.26 16.16
N SER A 78 -4.94 17.93 17.04
CA SER A 78 -6.39 18.10 16.90
C SER A 78 -6.72 19.01 15.71
N THR A 79 -6.98 18.42 14.54
CA THR A 79 -7.38 19.08 13.29
C THR A 79 -8.23 18.13 12.45
N ASP A 80 -9.13 18.67 11.63
CA ASP A 80 -9.95 17.90 10.69
C ASP A 80 -9.17 17.51 9.41
N CYS A 81 -7.94 18.02 9.26
CA CYS A 81 -7.03 17.63 8.19
C CYS A 81 -6.53 16.18 8.43
N PRO A 82 -6.45 15.29 7.44
CA PRO A 82 -6.51 15.54 6.00
C PRO A 82 -7.92 15.54 5.38
N GLY A 83 -8.98 15.38 6.17
CA GLY A 83 -10.35 15.15 5.73
C GLY A 83 -10.63 13.66 5.52
N ASP A 84 -11.86 13.23 5.80
CA ASP A 84 -12.25 11.81 5.89
C ASP A 84 -11.88 10.99 4.64
N ASN A 85 -12.04 11.55 3.44
CA ASN A 85 -11.76 10.82 2.20
C ASN A 85 -10.25 10.58 2.01
N LEU A 86 -9.40 11.52 2.40
CA LEU A 86 -7.94 11.33 2.32
C LEU A 86 -7.45 10.49 3.51
N GLN A 87 -8.08 10.59 4.67
CA GLN A 87 -7.78 9.73 5.81
C GLN A 87 -8.12 8.26 5.50
N ALA A 88 -9.24 7.98 4.83
CA ALA A 88 -9.60 6.62 4.43
C ALA A 88 -8.54 5.97 3.52
N LEU A 89 -7.93 6.71 2.59
CA LEU A 89 -6.86 6.23 1.71
C LEU A 89 -5.53 5.99 2.43
N LEU A 90 -5.33 6.65 3.57
CA LEU A 90 -4.22 6.37 4.46
C LEU A 90 -4.51 5.08 5.23
N ASP A 91 -5.70 4.97 5.81
CA ASP A 91 -6.11 3.86 6.68
C ASP A 91 -6.26 2.53 5.93
N ASP A 92 -6.77 2.55 4.69
CA ASP A 92 -6.91 1.36 3.84
C ASP A 92 -5.57 0.93 3.19
N GLY A 93 -4.52 1.71 3.38
CA GLY A 93 -3.17 1.44 2.89
C GLY A 93 -2.93 1.84 1.43
N THR A 94 -3.86 2.51 0.75
CA THR A 94 -3.70 2.93 -0.65
C THR A 94 -2.45 3.78 -0.87
N ILE A 95 -2.23 4.79 -0.02
CA ILE A 95 -1.06 5.69 -0.15
C ILE A 95 0.24 4.93 0.13
N VAL A 96 0.26 4.09 1.17
CA VAL A 96 1.43 3.26 1.52
C VAL A 96 1.75 2.26 0.41
N GLY A 97 0.73 1.57 -0.11
CA GLY A 97 0.86 0.60 -1.20
C GLY A 97 1.40 1.24 -2.48
N LYS A 98 0.94 2.44 -2.83
CA LYS A 98 1.51 3.19 -3.96
C LYS A 98 2.95 3.62 -3.72
N ALA A 99 3.31 4.03 -2.51
CA ALA A 99 4.70 4.35 -2.19
C ALA A 99 5.62 3.14 -2.39
N ILE A 100 5.20 1.95 -1.92
CA ILE A 100 5.92 0.69 -2.13
C ILE A 100 6.01 0.34 -3.63
N PHE A 101 4.91 0.50 -4.38
CA PHE A 101 4.88 0.29 -5.83
C PHE A 101 5.93 1.14 -6.55
N TYR A 102 5.97 2.44 -6.28
CA TYR A 102 6.92 3.36 -6.91
C TYR A 102 8.37 3.10 -6.50
N TYR A 103 8.60 2.76 -5.23
CA TYR A 103 9.91 2.35 -4.75
C TYR A 103 10.41 1.08 -5.48
N ASN A 104 9.57 0.07 -5.63
CA ASN A 104 9.94 -1.16 -6.35
C ASN A 104 10.24 -0.90 -7.83
N GLN A 105 9.40 -0.08 -8.48
CA GLN A 105 9.58 0.30 -9.88
C GLN A 105 10.91 1.04 -10.11
N SER A 106 11.31 1.96 -9.24
CA SER A 106 12.58 2.71 -9.36
C SER A 106 13.82 1.84 -9.14
N HIS A 107 13.67 0.73 -8.40
CA HIS A 107 14.76 -0.21 -8.08
C HIS A 107 14.86 -1.38 -9.07
N GLY A 108 14.11 -1.34 -10.17
CA GLY A 108 14.12 -2.42 -11.16
C GLY A 108 13.62 -3.75 -10.60
N ILE A 109 12.84 -3.70 -9.51
CA ILE A 109 12.06 -4.85 -9.05
C ILE A 109 10.87 -4.90 -10.02
N GLU A 110 10.96 -5.77 -11.03
CA GLU A 110 9.95 -5.90 -12.07
C GLU A 110 8.56 -6.09 -11.43
N ASP A 111 7.67 -5.17 -11.78
CA ASP A 111 6.26 -5.27 -11.49
C ASP A 111 5.68 -6.46 -12.28
N MET A 112 5.18 -7.46 -11.57
CA MET A 112 4.46 -8.60 -12.18
C MET A 112 3.00 -8.25 -12.53
N SER A 113 2.63 -6.97 -12.61
CA SER A 113 1.27 -6.52 -12.96
C SER A 113 1.11 -6.18 -14.45
N GLU A 114 1.00 -7.21 -15.30
CA GLU A 114 0.16 -7.06 -16.49
C GLU A 114 -1.19 -7.74 -16.22
N ALA A 115 -2.18 -6.91 -15.91
CA ALA A 115 -3.59 -7.27 -15.97
C ALA A 115 -4.01 -7.40 -17.45
N PRO A 116 -4.62 -8.51 -17.88
CA PRO A 116 -5.23 -8.60 -19.21
C PRO A 116 -6.29 -7.51 -19.39
N GLN A 117 -6.27 -6.82 -20.53
CA GLN A 117 -7.30 -5.83 -20.88
C GLN A 117 -8.68 -6.49 -20.91
N GLU A 118 -9.63 -5.91 -20.16
CA GLU A 118 -11.02 -6.34 -20.11
C GLU A 118 -11.70 -6.18 -21.48
N GLN A 119 -12.17 -7.29 -22.05
CA GLN A 119 -13.26 -7.30 -23.02
C GLN A 119 -14.53 -7.79 -22.34
N ASP A 120 -15.53 -6.92 -22.40
CA ASP A 120 -16.97 -7.17 -22.53
C ASP A 120 -17.71 -7.93 -21.40
N ASP A 121 -18.38 -7.12 -20.57
CA ASP A 121 -19.71 -7.27 -20.00
C ASP A 121 -20.32 -8.69 -19.92
N SER A 122 -20.30 -9.25 -18.70
CA SER A 122 -21.46 -9.82 -17.98
C SER A 122 -21.04 -11.00 -17.11
N LYS A 123 -20.83 -10.72 -15.81
CA LYS A 123 -21.00 -11.59 -14.62
C LYS A 123 -19.98 -11.19 -13.56
N GLN A 124 -20.37 -10.17 -12.80
CA GLN A 124 -19.71 -9.81 -11.56
C GLN A 124 -19.91 -10.94 -10.53
N ALA A 125 -18.93 -11.83 -10.40
CA ALA A 125 -18.72 -12.64 -9.20
C ALA A 125 -17.53 -12.02 -8.46
N GLY A 126 -17.76 -11.64 -7.20
CA GLY A 126 -16.85 -10.81 -6.40
C GLY A 126 -15.42 -11.36 -6.30
N ARG A 127 -14.49 -10.41 -6.11
CA ARG A 127 -13.02 -10.53 -6.01
C ARG A 127 -12.51 -11.37 -4.79
N GLY A 128 -13.24 -12.42 -4.40
CA GLY A 128 -12.96 -13.29 -3.26
C GLY A 128 -13.56 -14.71 -3.35
N ALA A 129 -13.91 -15.17 -4.57
CA ALA A 129 -14.63 -16.44 -4.75
C ALA A 129 -13.74 -17.69 -4.88
N GLU A 130 -12.45 -17.56 -5.21
CA GLU A 130 -11.60 -18.72 -5.41
C GLU A 130 -11.05 -19.24 -4.08
N ARG A 131 -11.42 -20.49 -3.74
CA ARG A 131 -11.03 -21.19 -2.51
C ARG A 131 -10.24 -22.45 -2.83
N PHE A 132 -9.06 -22.58 -2.23
CA PHE A 132 -8.15 -23.70 -2.35
C PHE A 132 -8.30 -24.59 -1.12
N ASN A 133 -9.14 -25.62 -1.26
CA ASN A 133 -9.53 -26.48 -0.14
C ASN A 133 -8.56 -27.65 0.11
N THR A 134 -7.67 -27.94 -0.83
CA THR A 134 -6.67 -29.01 -0.72
C THR A 134 -5.33 -28.54 -1.27
N VAL A 135 -4.24 -29.17 -0.84
CA VAL A 135 -2.88 -28.88 -1.36
C VAL A 135 -2.79 -29.12 -2.86
N ASP A 136 -3.53 -30.09 -3.40
CA ASP A 136 -3.56 -30.36 -4.84
C ASP A 136 -4.34 -29.32 -5.65
N ALA A 137 -5.28 -28.61 -5.02
CA ALA A 137 -5.96 -27.49 -5.64
C ALA A 137 -5.09 -26.23 -5.68
N VAL A 138 -4.03 -26.15 -4.86
CA VAL A 138 -3.12 -25.01 -4.82
C VAL A 138 -2.33 -24.93 -6.13
N PRO A 139 -2.27 -23.76 -6.79
CA PRO A 139 -1.48 -23.56 -8.00
C PRO A 139 0.01 -23.88 -7.79
N ASP A 140 0.66 -24.36 -8.85
CA ASP A 140 2.07 -24.80 -8.83
C ASP A 140 3.04 -23.75 -8.25
N TRP A 141 2.76 -22.45 -8.45
CA TRP A 141 3.61 -21.37 -7.95
C TRP A 141 3.56 -21.20 -6.42
N ALA A 142 2.49 -21.67 -5.76
CA ALA A 142 2.31 -21.55 -4.31
C ALA A 142 2.45 -22.90 -3.57
N LYS A 143 2.30 -24.01 -4.30
CA LYS A 143 2.32 -25.37 -3.74
C LYS A 143 3.57 -25.67 -2.89
N PRO A 144 4.81 -25.33 -3.30
CA PRO A 144 6.00 -25.58 -2.49
C PRO A 144 5.98 -24.84 -1.14
N THR A 145 5.51 -23.59 -1.13
CA THR A 145 5.40 -22.79 0.10
C THR A 145 4.34 -23.35 1.03
N VAL A 146 3.16 -23.72 0.50
CA VAL A 146 2.08 -24.33 1.29
C VAL A 146 2.53 -25.65 1.90
N GLU A 147 3.16 -26.53 1.10
CA GLU A 147 3.72 -27.80 1.58
C GLU A 147 4.77 -27.59 2.67
N LYS A 148 5.67 -26.62 2.48
CA LYS A 148 6.68 -26.24 3.49
C LYS A 148 6.04 -25.77 4.79
N MET A 149 5.04 -24.89 4.73
CA MET A 149 4.34 -24.37 5.91
C MET A 149 3.57 -25.47 6.65
N ILE A 150 2.92 -26.39 5.93
CA ILE A 150 2.24 -27.56 6.52
C ILE A 150 3.28 -28.48 7.18
N GLY A 151 4.37 -28.80 6.49
CA GLY A 151 5.45 -29.64 7.03
C GLY A 151 6.10 -29.07 8.31
N LYS A 152 6.05 -27.75 8.48
CA LYS A 152 6.51 -27.05 9.68
C LYS A 152 5.45 -26.82 10.75
N GLY A 153 4.19 -27.15 10.46
CA GLY A 153 3.05 -26.87 11.35
C GLY A 153 2.65 -25.39 11.45
N LEU A 154 3.13 -24.55 10.53
CA LEU A 154 2.76 -23.12 10.44
C LEU A 154 1.38 -22.92 9.80
N LEU A 155 0.94 -23.90 9.02
CA LEU A 155 -0.33 -23.90 8.33
C LEU A 155 -1.03 -25.23 8.56
N GLN A 156 -2.29 -25.17 8.99
CA GLN A 156 -3.13 -26.33 9.18
C GLN A 156 -4.57 -25.98 8.75
N GLY A 157 -5.24 -26.92 8.09
CA GLY A 157 -6.66 -26.78 7.78
C GLY A 157 -7.54 -26.96 9.02
N ASN A 158 -8.85 -26.81 8.83
CA ASN A 158 -9.85 -26.96 9.91
C ASN A 158 -10.25 -28.43 10.19
N GLY A 159 -9.54 -29.40 9.61
CA GLY A 159 -9.84 -30.84 9.68
C GLY A 159 -10.63 -31.38 8.49
N GLU A 160 -11.29 -30.51 7.71
CA GLU A 160 -12.05 -30.88 6.50
C GLU A 160 -11.48 -30.24 5.24
N SER A 161 -10.95 -29.01 5.35
CA SER A 161 -10.36 -28.27 4.23
C SER A 161 -9.22 -27.36 4.68
N LEU A 162 -8.38 -26.97 3.72
CA LEU A 162 -7.34 -25.96 3.88
C LEU A 162 -7.90 -24.52 3.81
N ASP A 163 -9.03 -24.33 3.11
CA ASP A 163 -9.78 -23.07 2.94
C ASP A 163 -8.91 -21.81 2.73
N LEU A 164 -8.02 -21.85 1.74
CA LEU A 164 -7.18 -20.69 1.42
C LEU A 164 -7.79 -19.86 0.31
N SER A 165 -7.73 -18.55 0.44
CA SER A 165 -7.97 -17.64 -0.69
C SER A 165 -6.70 -17.45 -1.52
N LEU A 166 -6.86 -16.98 -2.75
CA LEU A 166 -5.74 -16.62 -3.62
C LEU A 166 -4.81 -15.59 -2.98
N ASP A 167 -5.34 -14.63 -2.24
CA ASP A 167 -4.54 -13.59 -1.58
C ASP A 167 -3.72 -14.15 -0.42
N MET A 168 -4.26 -15.13 0.33
CA MET A 168 -3.46 -15.84 1.34
C MET A 168 -2.27 -16.56 0.72
N LEU A 169 -2.48 -17.25 -0.41
CA LEU A 169 -1.39 -17.93 -1.13
C LEU A 169 -0.30 -16.93 -1.58
N ARG A 170 -0.70 -15.76 -2.07
CA ARG A 170 0.25 -14.69 -2.46
C ARG A 170 1.05 -14.21 -1.25
N VAL A 171 0.37 -13.93 -0.13
CA VAL A 171 1.03 -13.49 1.12
C VAL A 171 2.01 -14.55 1.62
N PHE A 172 1.63 -15.83 1.62
CA PHE A 172 2.51 -16.91 2.06
C PHE A 172 3.75 -17.00 1.17
N VAL A 173 3.62 -16.96 -0.15
CA VAL A 173 4.78 -17.04 -1.06
C VAL A 173 5.71 -15.84 -0.89
N ILE A 174 5.17 -14.63 -0.68
CA ILE A 174 5.97 -13.43 -0.39
C ILE A 174 6.79 -13.63 0.89
N ASN A 175 6.13 -14.09 1.96
CA ASN A 175 6.77 -14.32 3.25
C ASN A 175 7.85 -15.42 3.19
N ASP A 176 7.60 -16.48 2.42
CA ASP A 176 8.54 -17.57 2.22
C ASP A 176 9.81 -17.10 1.48
N ARG A 177 9.63 -16.30 0.43
CA ARG A 177 10.73 -15.68 -0.32
C ARG A 177 11.52 -14.67 0.51
N ALA A 178 10.84 -13.98 1.43
CA ALA A 178 11.49 -13.11 2.41
C ALA A 178 12.22 -13.88 3.53
N GLY A 179 12.16 -15.21 3.53
CA GLY A 179 12.84 -16.06 4.50
C GLY A 179 12.11 -16.22 5.83
N LEU A 180 10.86 -15.78 5.95
CA LEU A 180 10.10 -15.82 7.22
C LEU A 180 9.71 -17.25 7.64
N TYR A 181 9.79 -18.20 6.72
CA TYR A 181 9.52 -19.62 6.98
C TYR A 181 10.81 -20.46 6.92
N SER A 182 11.99 -19.89 7.16
CA SER A 182 13.30 -20.59 7.15
C SER A 182 13.40 -21.76 8.10
#